data_AF-A0A9J6AZ90-F1
#
_entry.id   AF-A0A9J6AZ90-F1
#
_cell.length_a   1.000
_cell.length_b   1.000
_cell.length_c   1.000
_cell.angle_alpha   90.00
_cell.angle_beta   90.00
_cell.angle_gamma   90.00
#
_symmetry.space_group_name_H-M   'P 1'
#
loop_
_entity.id
_entity.type
_entity.pdbx_description
1 polymer ?
#
loop_
_entity_poly.entity_id
_entity_poly.type
_entity_poly.pdbx_seq_one_letter_code
_entity_poly.pdbx_strand_id
1 'polypeptide(L)'
;MWDLHLLNVKTSDAESVGIFRIHHSLGDGTSLISLLLACTRQTADPDKVPTIPGNKKRVIHSSEHNFTKGLHRYVMRIWFFMKLFWNTIVDVLMFMATIMFLKDTTTPIKGRPGSVFNPRRLVYRIVSLDDMKLVKNALNMTVTDVALGVTQAGLSVYLNRRYGEGKKDRGATEKNNNLPKNIRLRSSILVNLRPSVGIQALADMMEKDTEAKWGNWVGFALLPFKIALRDDPLDYIREAKATIHRKKNSLEAFYTCYISELALKRFGIKALMINCQSYINKMTIVLSIDESVIPDPRQLLDDLVQSLKLIKDAVVERGLCHE
;
A
#
# COMPACT_ATOMS: atom_id res chain seq x y z
N MET A 1 9.67 -11.46 24.37
CA MET A 1 8.98 -10.43 23.57
C MET A 1 9.79 -10.03 22.34
N TRP A 2 11.12 -10.12 22.41
CA TRP A 2 12.03 -10.09 21.27
C TRP A 2 13.25 -10.97 21.58
N ASP A 3 13.92 -11.47 20.54
CA ASP A 3 15.14 -12.28 20.62
C ASP A 3 16.09 -11.87 19.48
N LEU A 4 17.40 -11.81 19.74
CA LEU A 4 18.44 -11.53 18.75
C LEU A 4 19.36 -12.74 18.62
N HIS A 5 19.53 -13.25 17.41
CA HIS A 5 20.45 -14.32 17.09
C HIS A 5 21.55 -13.79 16.18
N LEU A 6 22.81 -13.97 16.58
CA LEU A 6 23.97 -13.63 15.75
C LEU A 6 24.54 -14.91 15.17
N LEU A 7 24.52 -15.00 13.84
CA LEU A 7 25.06 -16.10 13.07
C LEU A 7 26.37 -15.63 12.47
N ASN A 8 27.49 -16.17 12.94
CA ASN A 8 28.81 -15.90 12.38
C ASN A 8 29.03 -16.70 11.09
N VAL A 9 28.14 -16.49 10.12
CA VAL A 9 28.20 -17.09 8.80
C VAL A 9 28.51 -15.97 7.82
N LYS A 10 29.69 -16.04 7.23
CA LYS A 10 30.11 -15.15 6.16
C LYS A 10 29.29 -15.44 4.91
N THR A 11 28.64 -14.40 4.38
CA THR A 11 27.94 -14.43 3.10
C THR A 11 28.70 -13.59 2.08
N SER A 12 28.26 -13.56 0.82
CA SER A 12 28.86 -12.68 -0.20
C SER A 12 28.76 -11.20 0.18
N ASP A 13 27.77 -10.83 1.01
CA ASP A 13 27.39 -9.45 1.28
C ASP A 13 27.68 -9.02 2.73
N ALA A 14 28.02 -9.95 3.64
CA ALA A 14 28.21 -9.66 5.07
C ALA A 14 29.15 -10.66 5.77
N GLU A 15 29.94 -10.18 6.74
CA GLU A 15 30.82 -11.02 7.58
C GLU A 15 30.04 -11.87 8.61
N SER A 16 28.88 -11.39 9.05
CA SER A 16 27.97 -12.10 9.95
C SER A 16 26.52 -11.69 9.71
N VAL A 17 25.56 -12.51 10.13
CA VAL A 17 24.13 -12.31 9.94
C VAL A 17 23.44 -12.19 11.28
N GLY A 18 22.78 -11.05 11.55
CA GLY A 18 21.91 -10.88 12.71
C GLY A 18 20.45 -11.16 12.37
N ILE A 19 19.79 -12.04 13.11
CA ILE A 19 18.36 -12.29 13.02
C ILE A 19 17.69 -11.71 14.26
N PHE A 20 16.91 -10.65 14.07
CA PHE A 20 16.16 -10.01 15.15
C PHE A 20 14.67 -10.38 15.05
N ARG A 21 14.19 -11.18 16.00
CA ARG A 21 12.80 -11.62 16.10
C ARG A 21 12.08 -10.75 17.12
N ILE A 22 10.99 -10.09 16.71
CA ILE A 22 10.23 -9.18 17.58
C ILE A 22 8.75 -9.55 17.49
N HIS A 23 8.09 -9.62 18.64
CA HIS A 23 6.64 -9.81 18.67
C HIS A 23 5.93 -8.53 18.21
N HIS A 24 4.93 -8.64 17.34
CA HIS A 24 4.27 -7.48 16.71
C HIS A 24 3.60 -6.53 17.73
N SER A 25 3.23 -6.99 18.92
CA SER A 25 2.70 -6.11 19.97
C SER A 25 3.69 -5.03 20.43
N LEU A 26 5.00 -5.21 20.17
CA LEU A 26 6.04 -4.25 20.56
C LEU A 26 6.05 -3.00 19.66
N GLY A 27 5.63 -3.12 18.41
CA GLY A 27 5.59 -1.99 17.49
C GLY A 27 5.24 -2.37 16.06
N ASP A 28 4.79 -1.37 15.30
CA ASP A 28 4.66 -1.48 13.84
C ASP A 28 5.98 -1.21 13.11
N GLY A 29 5.97 -1.30 11.78
CA GLY A 29 7.16 -1.06 10.96
C GLY A 29 7.77 0.34 11.15
N THR A 30 6.98 1.36 11.50
CA THR A 30 7.53 2.70 11.79
C THR A 30 8.26 2.70 13.12
N SER A 31 7.68 2.11 14.17
CA SER A 31 8.34 1.94 15.48
C SER A 31 9.64 1.14 15.35
N LEU A 32 9.66 0.08 14.52
CA LEU A 32 10.86 -0.74 14.32
C LEU A 32 11.97 -0.01 13.56
N ILE A 33 11.64 0.71 12.49
CA ILE A 33 12.63 1.54 11.78
C ILE A 33 13.12 2.67 12.69
N SER A 34 12.24 3.24 13.51
CA SER A 34 12.60 4.27 14.50
C SER A 34 13.57 3.71 15.55
N LEU A 35 13.31 2.51 16.07
CA LEU A 35 14.22 1.81 16.98
C LEU A 35 15.59 1.57 16.33
N LEU A 36 15.61 1.06 15.10
CA LEU A 36 16.86 0.83 14.36
C LEU A 36 17.66 2.14 14.23
N LEU A 37 17.00 3.24 13.87
CA LEU A 37 17.65 4.54 13.71
C LEU A 37 18.14 5.10 15.05
N ALA A 38 17.38 4.93 16.13
CA ALA A 38 17.80 5.30 17.48
C ALA A 38 19.04 4.52 17.96
N CYS A 39 19.21 3.29 17.47
CA CYS A 39 20.40 2.46 17.73
C CYS A 39 21.61 2.81 16.83
N THR A 40 21.48 3.77 15.91
CA THR A 40 22.57 4.19 15.02
C THR A 40 23.01 5.63 15.29
N ARG A 41 24.23 5.99 14.89
CA ARG A 41 24.80 7.34 14.99
C ARG A 41 25.35 7.80 13.65
N GLN A 42 25.44 9.11 13.45
CA GLN A 42 26.04 9.66 12.25
C GLN A 42 27.53 9.34 12.23
N THR A 43 28.06 9.03 11.05
CA THR A 43 29.51 8.84 10.87
C THR A 43 30.30 10.14 11.08
N ALA A 44 29.65 11.29 10.85
CA ALA A 44 30.25 12.62 11.03
C ALA A 44 30.14 13.15 12.47
N ASP A 45 29.15 12.69 13.26
CA ASP A 45 28.87 13.16 14.62
C ASP A 45 28.33 12.00 15.48
N PRO A 46 29.18 11.40 16.34
CA PRO A 46 28.82 10.23 17.15
C PRO A 46 27.70 10.47 18.16
N ASP A 47 27.41 11.72 18.53
CA ASP A 47 26.38 12.05 19.50
C ASP A 47 25.00 12.26 18.85
N LYS A 48 24.94 12.34 17.52
CA LYS A 48 23.71 12.59 16.77
C LYS A 48 23.15 11.34 16.12
N VAL A 49 21.83 11.19 16.24
CA VAL A 49 21.06 10.21 15.45
C VAL A 49 21.03 10.62 13.96
N PRO A 50 20.84 9.66 13.03
CA PRO A 50 20.76 9.97 11.60
C PRO A 50 19.71 11.05 11.30
N THR A 51 20.02 11.95 10.38
CA THR A 51 19.06 12.93 9.86
C THR A 51 18.58 12.50 8.48
N ILE A 52 17.27 12.32 8.31
CA ILE A 52 16.65 12.15 6.99
C ILE A 52 16.01 13.50 6.63
N PRO A 53 16.11 13.97 5.37
CA PRO A 53 15.45 15.20 4.95
C PRO A 53 13.95 15.14 5.25
N GLY A 54 13.52 15.90 6.25
CA GLY A 54 12.11 16.13 6.51
C GLY A 54 11.53 17.02 5.42
N ASN A 55 10.28 16.75 5.04
CA ASN A 55 9.51 17.74 4.29
C ASN A 55 9.34 18.97 5.21
N LYS A 56 10.16 20.01 4.99
CA LYS A 56 9.94 21.32 5.61
C LYS A 56 8.50 21.71 5.27
N LYS A 57 7.63 21.82 6.29
CA LYS A 57 6.35 22.52 6.13
C LYS A 57 6.73 23.88 5.54
N ARG A 58 6.26 24.18 4.32
CA ARG A 58 6.40 25.53 3.77
C ARG A 58 5.75 26.46 4.79
N VAL A 59 6.56 27.26 5.47
CA VAL A 59 6.07 28.38 6.27
C VAL A 59 5.38 29.29 5.28
N ILE A 60 4.05 29.25 5.26
CA ILE A 60 3.26 30.20 4.50
C ILE A 60 3.43 31.52 5.25
N HIS A 61 4.34 32.38 4.77
CA HIS A 61 4.33 33.78 5.15
C HIS A 61 2.95 34.33 4.76
N SER A 62 2.10 34.55 5.76
CA SER A 62 0.79 35.15 5.59
C SER A 62 0.99 36.64 5.28
N SER A 63 1.09 36.96 4.00
CA SER A 63 0.97 38.34 3.52
C SER A 63 -0.49 38.70 3.31
N GLU A 64 -0.88 39.80 3.95
CA GLU A 64 -2.03 40.68 3.74
C GLU A 64 -3.47 40.12 3.89
N HIS A 65 -4.17 40.79 4.81
CA HIS A 65 -5.51 40.50 5.29
C HIS A 65 -6.58 41.06 4.33
N ASN A 66 -6.93 40.32 3.29
CA ASN A 66 -8.10 40.62 2.45
C ASN A 66 -9.34 39.86 2.97
N PHE A 67 -10.33 40.59 3.50
CA PHE A 67 -11.56 40.05 4.11
C PHE A 67 -12.34 39.09 3.19
N THR A 68 -12.38 39.35 1.88
CA THR A 68 -13.02 38.49 0.86
C THR A 68 -12.31 37.14 0.68
N LYS A 69 -10.99 37.10 0.83
CA LYS A 69 -10.21 35.84 0.86
C LYS A 69 -10.46 35.06 2.16
N GLY A 70 -10.82 35.74 3.25
CA GLY A 70 -11.17 35.13 4.54
C GLY A 70 -12.46 34.32 4.49
N LEU A 71 -13.53 34.91 3.94
CA LEU A 71 -14.82 34.21 3.80
C LEU A 71 -14.73 33.02 2.84
N HIS A 72 -14.09 33.19 1.68
CA HIS A 72 -13.87 32.08 0.75
C HIS A 72 -13.06 30.95 1.39
N ARG A 73 -12.01 31.27 2.16
CA ARG A 73 -11.21 30.28 2.90
C ARG A 73 -12.05 29.56 3.96
N TYR A 74 -12.95 30.27 4.64
CA TYR A 74 -13.86 29.71 5.62
C TYR A 74 -14.89 28.76 4.99
N VAL A 75 -15.55 29.18 3.91
CA VAL A 75 -16.49 28.35 3.14
C VAL A 75 -15.80 27.09 2.61
N MET A 76 -14.59 27.21 2.06
CA MET A 76 -13.81 26.06 1.60
C MET A 76 -13.50 25.11 2.76
N ARG A 77 -13.15 25.63 3.95
CA ARG A 77 -12.88 24.81 5.14
C ARG A 77 -14.12 24.04 5.60
N ILE A 78 -15.29 24.68 5.61
CA ILE A 78 -16.58 24.01 5.88
C ILE A 78 -16.84 22.94 4.83
N TRP A 79 -16.68 23.25 3.54
CA TRP A 79 -16.89 22.29 2.46
C TRP A 79 -15.98 21.06 2.59
N PHE A 80 -14.69 21.25 2.88
CA PHE A 80 -13.75 20.15 3.13
C PHE A 80 -14.16 19.33 4.34
N PHE A 81 -14.61 19.97 5.42
CA PHE A 81 -15.12 19.27 6.61
C PHE A 81 -16.37 18.46 6.30
N MET A 82 -17.35 19.03 5.60
CA MET A 82 -18.57 18.33 5.18
C MET A 82 -18.24 17.14 4.27
N LYS A 83 -17.31 17.30 3.33
CA LYS A 83 -16.85 16.22 2.45
C LYS A 83 -16.16 15.11 3.24
N LEU A 84 -15.29 15.45 4.19
CA LEU A 84 -14.64 14.50 5.08
C LEU A 84 -15.66 13.72 5.91
N PHE A 85 -16.63 14.43 6.50
CA PHE A 85 -17.70 13.85 7.30
C PHE A 85 -18.55 12.88 6.50
N TRP A 86 -19.02 13.30 5.32
CA TRP A 86 -19.80 12.45 4.41
C TRP A 86 -19.04 11.20 3.97
N ASN A 87 -17.79 11.36 3.52
CA ASN A 87 -16.96 10.22 3.13
C ASN A 87 -16.75 9.24 4.29
N THR A 88 -16.56 9.76 5.51
CA THR A 88 -16.38 8.95 6.73
C THR A 88 -17.63 8.12 7.03
N ILE A 89 -18.82 8.73 6.97
CA ILE A 89 -20.08 8.01 7.14
C ILE A 89 -20.20 6.88 6.11
N VAL A 90 -20.00 7.21 4.83
CA VAL A 90 -20.09 6.22 3.73
C VAL A 90 -19.11 5.08 3.94
N ASP A 91 -17.86 5.37 4.30
CA ASP A 91 -16.83 4.34 4.47
C ASP A 91 -17.08 3.46 5.70
N VAL A 92 -17.46 4.04 6.84
CA VAL A 92 -17.80 3.27 8.04
C VAL A 92 -19.00 2.37 7.79
N LEU A 93 -20.07 2.89 7.17
CA LEU A 93 -21.24 2.09 6.82
C LEU A 93 -20.90 0.98 5.81
N MET A 94 -20.09 1.28 4.79
CA MET A 94 -19.65 0.28 3.82
C MET A 94 -18.74 -0.78 4.45
N PHE A 95 -17.90 -0.40 5.40
CA PHE A 95 -17.05 -1.31 6.17
C PHE A 95 -17.91 -2.25 7.02
N MET A 96 -18.87 -1.70 7.77
CA MET A 96 -19.83 -2.48 8.57
C MET A 96 -20.67 -3.40 7.69
N ALA A 97 -21.18 -2.91 6.56
CA ALA A 97 -21.90 -3.72 5.59
C ALA A 97 -21.01 -4.84 5.01
N THR A 98 -19.73 -4.60 4.77
CA THR A 98 -18.74 -5.60 4.33
C THR A 98 -18.54 -6.70 5.37
N ILE A 99 -18.51 -6.35 6.66
CA ILE A 99 -18.50 -7.32 7.74
C ILE A 99 -19.83 -8.08 7.75
N MET A 100 -20.97 -7.42 7.71
CA MET A 100 -22.26 -8.09 7.94
C MET A 100 -22.70 -8.96 6.76
N PHE A 101 -22.73 -8.43 5.52
CA PHE A 101 -23.39 -9.10 4.39
C PHE A 101 -22.77 -8.87 3.00
N LEU A 102 -22.02 -7.78 2.76
CA LEU A 102 -21.39 -7.50 1.46
C LEU A 102 -20.11 -8.33 1.27
N LYS A 103 -20.25 -9.64 1.16
CA LYS A 103 -19.12 -10.54 0.86
C LYS A 103 -18.56 -10.25 -0.53
N ASP A 104 -17.24 -10.42 -0.65
CA ASP A 104 -16.54 -10.36 -1.94
C ASP A 104 -16.89 -11.57 -2.79
N THR A 105 -16.88 -11.39 -4.12
CA THR A 105 -17.17 -12.44 -5.10
C THR A 105 -16.22 -13.63 -4.90
N THR A 106 -16.69 -14.85 -5.13
CA THR A 106 -15.82 -16.04 -5.14
C THR A 106 -14.92 -16.02 -6.37
N THR A 107 -13.69 -15.57 -6.19
CA THR A 107 -12.65 -15.53 -7.22
C THR A 107 -11.65 -16.68 -7.08
N PRO A 108 -10.91 -17.06 -8.13
CA PRO A 108 -9.86 -18.07 -8.06
C PRO A 108 -8.80 -17.83 -6.97
N ILE A 109 -8.58 -16.57 -6.59
CA ILE A 109 -7.61 -16.18 -5.55
C ILE A 109 -8.22 -16.12 -4.14
N LYS A 110 -9.52 -16.45 -3.99
CA LYS A 110 -10.20 -16.41 -2.70
C LYS A 110 -9.88 -17.67 -1.89
N GLY A 111 -9.16 -17.49 -0.79
CA GLY A 111 -8.88 -18.58 0.15
C GLY A 111 -10.13 -19.13 0.83
N ARG A 112 -10.08 -20.42 1.14
CA ARG A 112 -11.09 -21.09 1.98
C ARG A 112 -10.97 -20.61 3.44
N PRO A 113 -12.05 -20.68 4.24
CA PRO A 113 -11.95 -20.49 5.69
C PRO A 113 -10.83 -21.37 6.26
N GLY A 114 -9.95 -20.81 7.09
CA GLY A 114 -8.77 -21.52 7.63
C GLY A 114 -7.47 -21.38 6.82
N SER A 115 -7.51 -20.89 5.57
CA SER A 115 -6.29 -20.62 4.76
C SER A 115 -5.28 -19.66 5.42
N VAL A 116 -5.71 -18.92 6.44
CA VAL A 116 -4.85 -18.10 7.31
C VAL A 116 -3.72 -18.92 7.93
N PHE A 117 -3.98 -20.18 8.31
CA PHE A 117 -3.05 -21.04 9.03
C PHE A 117 -2.15 -21.89 8.12
N ASN A 118 -2.41 -21.87 6.81
CA ASN A 118 -1.61 -22.62 5.86
C ASN A 118 -0.20 -22.00 5.74
N PRO A 119 0.84 -22.84 5.55
CA PRO A 119 2.17 -22.37 5.22
C PRO A 119 2.14 -21.42 4.02
N ARG A 120 2.93 -20.34 4.09
CA ARG A 120 2.98 -19.32 3.05
C ARG A 120 4.27 -19.42 2.26
N ARG A 121 4.14 -19.37 0.93
CA ARG A 121 5.28 -19.19 0.05
C ARG A 121 5.49 -17.71 -0.21
N LEU A 122 6.75 -17.30 -0.06
CA LEU A 122 7.22 -15.99 -0.44
C LEU A 122 7.88 -16.08 -1.82
N VAL A 123 7.41 -15.27 -2.77
CA VAL A 123 8.10 -15.03 -4.05
C VAL A 123 8.27 -13.53 -4.24
N TYR A 124 9.34 -13.12 -4.91
CA TYR A 124 9.60 -11.70 -5.13
C TYR A 124 10.22 -11.42 -6.50
N ARG A 125 10.03 -10.19 -6.96
CA ARG A 125 10.70 -9.61 -8.12
C ARG A 125 11.19 -8.22 -7.75
N ILE A 126 12.34 -7.89 -8.30
CA ILE A 126 12.91 -6.56 -8.22
C ILE A 126 12.57 -5.84 -9.52
N VAL A 127 12.00 -4.64 -9.40
CA VAL A 127 11.68 -3.74 -10.51
C VAL A 127 12.40 -2.41 -10.31
N SER A 128 12.56 -1.67 -11.41
CA SER A 128 13.17 -0.34 -11.41
C SER A 128 12.31 0.64 -10.59
N LEU A 129 12.89 1.26 -9.56
CA LEU A 129 12.21 2.32 -8.82
C LEU A 129 12.05 3.56 -9.70
N ASP A 130 12.98 3.79 -10.61
CA ASP A 130 12.97 4.96 -11.50
C ASP A 130 11.83 4.85 -12.53
N ASP A 131 11.50 3.64 -12.99
CA ASP A 131 10.32 3.40 -13.83
C ASP A 131 9.03 3.81 -13.08
N MET A 132 8.93 3.48 -11.79
CA MET A 132 7.79 3.91 -10.97
C MET A 132 7.77 5.42 -10.74
N LYS A 133 8.94 6.03 -10.52
CA LYS A 133 9.07 7.49 -10.36
C LYS A 133 8.73 8.23 -11.65
N LEU A 134 9.08 7.68 -12.81
CA LEU A 134 8.75 8.24 -14.11
C LEU A 134 7.22 8.31 -14.28
N VAL A 135 6.51 7.20 -14.06
CA VAL A 135 5.04 7.17 -14.13
C VAL A 135 4.42 8.11 -13.10
N LYS A 136 4.97 8.11 -11.87
CA LYS A 136 4.54 9.00 -10.79
C LYS A 136 4.64 10.46 -11.21
N ASN A 137 5.77 10.88 -11.76
CA ASN A 137 6.03 12.26 -12.14
C ASN A 137 5.16 12.68 -13.33
N ALA A 138 5.07 11.83 -14.36
CA ALA A 138 4.26 12.08 -15.56
C ALA A 138 2.76 12.28 -15.25
N LEU A 139 2.22 11.57 -14.25
CA LEU A 139 0.80 11.67 -13.88
C LEU A 139 0.54 12.60 -12.68
N ASN A 140 1.59 13.22 -12.13
CA ASN A 140 1.57 14.02 -10.90
C ASN A 140 0.90 13.26 -9.73
N MET A 141 1.50 12.13 -9.33
CA MET A 141 0.96 11.17 -8.36
C MET A 141 2.00 10.74 -7.32
N THR A 142 1.69 9.74 -6.49
CA THR A 142 2.63 9.10 -5.58
C THR A 142 3.04 7.70 -6.06
N VAL A 143 4.20 7.21 -5.61
CA VAL A 143 4.67 5.84 -5.94
C VAL A 143 3.66 4.79 -5.45
N THR A 144 2.98 5.05 -4.32
CA THR A 144 1.92 4.19 -3.79
C THR A 144 0.72 4.11 -4.75
N ASP A 145 0.32 5.22 -5.38
CA ASP A 145 -0.77 5.20 -6.36
C ASP A 145 -0.38 4.36 -7.59
N VAL A 146 0.88 4.49 -8.05
CA VAL A 146 1.43 3.68 -9.15
C VAL A 146 1.45 2.20 -8.78
N ALA A 147 1.97 1.85 -7.59
CA ALA A 147 2.03 0.47 -7.11
C ALA A 147 0.62 -0.17 -7.05
N LEU A 148 -0.37 0.58 -6.58
CA LEU A 148 -1.75 0.09 -6.48
C LEU A 148 -2.40 -0.07 -7.86
N GLY A 149 -2.18 0.87 -8.78
CA GLY A 149 -2.66 0.73 -10.16
C GLY A 149 -2.01 -0.44 -10.90
N VAL A 150 -0.70 -0.64 -10.75
CA VAL A 150 0.02 -1.83 -11.27
C VAL A 150 -0.55 -3.11 -10.66
N THR A 151 -0.85 -3.10 -9.37
CA THR A 151 -1.46 -4.25 -8.68
C THR A 151 -2.84 -4.57 -9.25
N GLN A 152 -3.67 -3.55 -9.48
CA GLN A 152 -5.00 -3.72 -10.06
C GLN A 152 -4.91 -4.23 -11.52
N ALA A 153 -3.97 -3.73 -12.31
CA ALA A 153 -3.72 -4.18 -13.68
C ALA A 153 -3.27 -5.64 -13.73
N GLY A 154 -2.22 -6.00 -12.98
CA GLY A 154 -1.68 -7.37 -12.96
C GLY A 154 -2.68 -8.39 -12.42
N LEU A 155 -3.46 -8.03 -11.38
CA LEU A 155 -4.55 -8.88 -10.91
C LEU A 155 -5.66 -9.06 -11.97
N SER A 156 -5.95 -8.01 -12.77
CA SER A 156 -6.96 -8.09 -13.82
C SER A 156 -6.54 -9.04 -14.94
N VAL A 157 -5.28 -8.98 -15.37
CA VAL A 157 -4.69 -9.91 -16.35
C VAL A 157 -4.65 -11.34 -15.80
N TYR A 158 -4.13 -11.51 -14.58
CA TYR A 158 -4.02 -12.82 -13.95
C TYR A 158 -5.39 -13.49 -13.79
N LEU A 159 -6.38 -12.77 -13.26
CA LEU A 159 -7.73 -13.29 -13.09
C LEU A 159 -8.39 -13.58 -14.45
N ASN A 160 -8.19 -12.73 -15.46
CA ASN A 160 -8.70 -12.99 -16.81
C ASN A 160 -8.20 -14.33 -17.35
N ARG A 161 -6.91 -14.61 -17.17
CA ARG A 161 -6.31 -15.88 -17.56
C ARG A 161 -6.91 -17.06 -16.80
N ARG A 162 -7.02 -16.94 -15.47
CA ARG A 162 -7.60 -18.00 -14.60
C ARG A 162 -9.08 -18.30 -14.89
N TYR A 163 -9.88 -17.30 -15.26
CA TYR A 163 -11.27 -17.54 -15.68
C TYR A 163 -11.38 -18.12 -17.10
N GLY A 164 -10.31 -18.04 -17.90
CA GLY A 164 -10.21 -18.69 -19.22
C GLY A 164 -9.79 -20.15 -19.14
N GLU A 165 -8.99 -20.52 -18.13
CA GLU A 165 -8.56 -21.90 -17.86
C GLU A 165 -9.78 -22.80 -17.56
N GLY A 166 -10.22 -23.58 -18.55
CA GLY A 166 -11.35 -24.51 -18.43
C GLY A 166 -12.42 -24.38 -19.52
N LYS A 167 -12.40 -23.31 -20.34
CA LYS A 167 -13.26 -23.22 -21.54
C LYS A 167 -12.60 -24.01 -22.68
N LYS A 168 -13.07 -25.23 -22.94
CA LYS A 168 -12.51 -26.16 -23.94
C LYS A 168 -12.70 -25.72 -25.40
N ASP A 169 -13.58 -24.78 -25.68
CA ASP A 169 -13.85 -24.33 -27.05
C ASP A 169 -13.66 -22.81 -27.20
N ARG A 170 -12.86 -22.46 -28.23
CA ARG A 170 -12.40 -21.14 -28.67
C ARG A 170 -11.08 -20.71 -28.02
N GLY A 171 -10.04 -20.71 -28.86
CA GLY A 171 -8.65 -20.35 -28.53
C GLY A 171 -8.57 -19.26 -27.47
N ALA A 172 -8.11 -19.66 -26.29
CA ALA A 172 -7.86 -18.78 -25.16
C ALA A 172 -6.61 -17.93 -25.45
N THR A 173 -6.71 -17.01 -26.40
CA THR A 173 -5.77 -15.90 -26.53
C THR A 173 -6.06 -14.89 -25.42
N GLU A 174 -5.01 -14.33 -24.81
CA GLU A 174 -5.09 -13.30 -23.75
C GLU A 174 -5.95 -12.07 -24.12
N LYS A 175 -6.24 -11.87 -25.42
CA LYS A 175 -7.12 -10.81 -25.93
C LYS A 175 -8.60 -10.97 -25.61
N ASN A 176 -9.08 -12.17 -25.24
CA ASN A 176 -10.50 -12.35 -24.94
C ASN A 176 -10.77 -12.02 -23.45
N ASN A 177 -11.77 -11.17 -23.21
CA ASN A 177 -12.23 -10.85 -21.86
C ASN A 177 -13.06 -12.01 -21.30
N ASN A 178 -12.45 -12.76 -20.40
CA ASN A 178 -13.02 -13.90 -19.67
C ASN A 178 -13.54 -13.53 -18.28
N LEU A 179 -13.40 -12.27 -17.85
CA LEU A 179 -13.81 -11.84 -16.52
C LEU A 179 -15.35 -11.86 -16.39
N PRO A 180 -15.89 -12.41 -15.29
CA PRO A 180 -17.30 -12.23 -14.95
C PRO A 180 -17.69 -10.76 -14.83
N LYS A 181 -18.96 -10.43 -15.14
CA LYS A 181 -19.50 -9.10 -14.87
C LYS A 181 -19.56 -8.85 -13.35
N ASN A 182 -19.19 -7.65 -12.92
CA ASN A 182 -19.32 -7.17 -11.54
C ASN A 182 -18.54 -7.96 -10.47
N ILE A 183 -17.25 -8.25 -10.71
CA ILE A 183 -16.37 -8.81 -9.67
C ILE A 183 -16.21 -7.77 -8.54
N ARG A 184 -16.59 -8.18 -7.32
CA ARG A 184 -16.30 -7.42 -6.11
C ARG A 184 -15.05 -7.99 -5.46
N LEU A 185 -13.95 -7.25 -5.55
CA LEU A 185 -12.70 -7.55 -4.87
C LEU A 185 -12.31 -6.33 -4.02
N ARG A 186 -12.02 -6.54 -2.74
CA ARG A 186 -11.51 -5.49 -1.85
C ARG A 186 -10.11 -5.85 -1.35
N SER A 187 -9.20 -4.90 -1.46
CA SER A 187 -7.88 -4.96 -0.84
C SER A 187 -7.92 -4.31 0.53
N SER A 188 -7.22 -4.88 1.50
CA SER A 188 -7.00 -4.27 2.81
C SER A 188 -5.63 -3.62 2.81
N ILE A 189 -5.58 -2.30 3.00
CA ILE A 189 -4.33 -1.53 3.03
C ILE A 189 -4.06 -1.08 4.45
N LEU A 190 -2.81 -1.26 4.88
CA LEU A 190 -2.28 -0.78 6.14
C LEU A 190 -1.85 0.68 6.00
N VAL A 191 -2.32 1.53 6.91
CA VAL A 191 -2.03 2.96 6.93
C VAL A 191 -1.43 3.32 8.29
N ASN A 192 -0.29 4.00 8.29
CA ASN A 192 0.26 4.57 9.52
C ASN A 192 -0.61 5.76 9.97
N LEU A 193 -1.10 5.73 11.20
CA LEU A 193 -1.97 6.76 11.75
C LEU A 193 -1.23 7.91 12.44
N ARG A 194 0.10 7.82 12.55
CA ARG A 194 0.90 8.88 13.19
C ARG A 194 0.86 10.19 12.38
N PRO A 195 0.83 11.34 13.07
CA PRO A 195 0.79 12.66 12.43
C PRO A 195 2.12 13.02 11.72
N SER A 196 3.25 12.51 12.21
CA SER A 196 4.58 12.67 11.63
C SER A 196 5.06 11.39 10.95
N VAL A 197 5.83 11.54 9.86
CA VAL A 197 6.39 10.45 9.07
C VAL A 197 7.91 10.44 9.21
N GLY A 198 8.52 9.26 9.33
CA GLY A 198 9.98 9.11 9.36
C GLY A 198 10.62 9.47 10.71
N ILE A 199 11.84 10.01 10.69
CA ILE A 199 12.61 10.33 11.91
C ILE A 199 12.00 11.46 12.73
N GLN A 200 11.18 12.33 12.12
CA GLN A 200 10.39 13.28 12.90
C GLN A 200 9.48 12.55 13.89
N ALA A 201 8.87 11.44 13.46
CA ALA A 201 8.12 10.59 14.38
C ALA A 201 9.01 9.97 15.45
N LEU A 202 10.28 9.64 15.16
CA LEU A 202 11.22 9.16 16.17
C LEU A 202 11.54 10.25 17.21
N ALA A 203 11.89 11.46 16.77
CA ALA A 203 12.18 12.58 17.67
C ALA A 203 10.96 12.92 18.53
N ASP A 204 9.78 13.03 17.91
CA ASP A 204 8.52 13.26 18.60
C ASP A 204 8.25 12.10 19.59
N MET A 205 8.40 10.83 19.18
CA MET A 205 8.20 9.64 20.05
C MET A 205 9.20 9.53 21.21
N MET A 206 10.34 10.20 21.14
CA MET A 206 11.34 10.24 22.21
C MET A 206 11.11 11.39 23.20
N GLU A 207 10.31 12.38 22.84
CA GLU A 207 9.97 13.53 23.67
C GLU A 207 8.74 13.24 24.54
N LYS A 208 8.77 13.66 25.81
CA LYS A 208 7.62 13.49 26.71
C LYS A 208 6.51 14.46 26.29
N ASP A 209 5.28 13.97 26.23
CA ASP A 209 4.04 14.72 25.89
C ASP A 209 3.74 15.04 24.41
N THR A 210 4.31 14.30 23.44
CA THR A 210 3.92 14.45 22.03
C THR A 210 2.76 13.54 21.62
N GLU A 211 2.07 13.90 20.53
CA GLU A 211 1.00 13.08 19.93
C GLU A 211 1.52 11.76 19.32
N ALA A 212 2.82 11.66 19.03
CA ALA A 212 3.43 10.48 18.44
C ALA A 212 3.90 9.51 19.54
N LYS A 213 3.21 8.37 19.69
CA LYS A 213 3.54 7.36 20.71
C LYS A 213 4.22 6.13 20.12
N TRP A 214 5.12 5.53 20.92
CA TRP A 214 5.64 4.18 20.68
C TRP A 214 4.51 3.14 20.66
N GLY A 215 4.68 2.08 19.88
CA GLY A 215 3.74 0.96 19.78
C GLY A 215 3.20 0.74 18.37
N ASN A 216 2.01 0.15 18.28
CA ASN A 216 1.35 -0.19 17.01
C ASN A 216 0.25 0.84 16.68
N TRP A 217 0.49 1.66 15.66
CA TRP A 217 -0.42 2.72 15.21
C TRP A 217 -0.75 2.53 13.72
N VAL A 218 -1.29 1.35 13.40
CA VAL A 218 -1.66 0.98 12.03
C VAL A 218 -3.18 0.83 11.93
N GLY A 219 -3.77 1.64 11.06
CA GLY A 219 -5.17 1.54 10.65
C GLY A 219 -5.33 0.71 9.37
N PHE A 220 -6.55 0.25 9.12
CA PHE A 220 -6.91 -0.51 7.92
C PHE A 220 -7.85 0.29 7.04
N ALA A 221 -7.61 0.33 5.73
CA ALA A 221 -8.56 0.88 4.77
C ALA A 221 -8.95 -0.20 3.75
N LEU A 222 -10.26 -0.39 3.54
CA LEU A 222 -10.75 -1.31 2.50
C LEU A 222 -10.85 -0.57 1.18
N LEU A 223 -9.92 -0.86 0.26
CA LEU A 223 -9.95 -0.33 -1.10
C LEU A 223 -10.70 -1.27 -2.04
N PRO A 224 -11.77 -0.81 -2.71
CA PRO A 224 -12.39 -1.59 -3.77
C PRO A 224 -11.47 -1.61 -5.01
N PHE A 225 -11.06 -2.79 -5.42
CA PHE A 225 -10.30 -3.00 -6.66
C PHE A 225 -11.29 -3.28 -7.78
N LYS A 226 -11.24 -2.46 -8.85
CA LYS A 226 -12.06 -2.70 -10.04
C LYS A 226 -11.31 -3.60 -11.01
N ILE A 227 -11.57 -4.89 -10.90
CA ILE A 227 -10.99 -5.91 -11.78
C ILE A 227 -11.68 -5.86 -13.14
N ALA A 228 -10.96 -5.36 -14.13
CA ALA A 228 -11.41 -5.24 -15.51
C ALA A 228 -10.19 -5.08 -16.42
N LEU A 229 -10.22 -5.66 -17.62
CA LEU A 229 -9.25 -5.31 -18.65
C LEU A 229 -9.56 -3.90 -19.17
N ARG A 230 -8.52 -3.08 -19.34
CA ARG A 230 -8.61 -1.69 -19.81
C ARG A 230 -7.86 -1.56 -21.12
N ASP A 231 -8.42 -0.78 -22.04
CA ASP A 231 -7.76 -0.43 -23.29
C ASP A 231 -6.61 0.56 -23.05
N ASP A 232 -6.82 1.54 -22.16
CA ASP A 232 -5.78 2.46 -21.68
C ASP A 232 -5.13 1.93 -20.38
N PRO A 233 -3.83 1.55 -20.38
CA PRO A 233 -3.13 1.13 -19.17
C PRO A 233 -3.10 2.22 -18.08
N LEU A 234 -3.15 3.49 -18.46
CA LEU A 234 -3.10 4.60 -17.50
C LEU A 234 -4.39 4.74 -16.68
N ASP A 235 -5.49 4.15 -17.14
CA ASP A 235 -6.77 4.20 -16.42
C ASP A 235 -6.71 3.45 -15.08
N TYR A 236 -5.91 2.37 -15.00
CA TYR A 236 -5.68 1.70 -13.71
C TYR A 236 -5.04 2.64 -12.69
N ILE A 237 -4.07 3.45 -13.13
CA ILE A 237 -3.37 4.38 -12.26
C ILE A 237 -4.29 5.54 -11.87
N ARG A 238 -5.01 6.14 -12.82
CA ARG A 238 -5.99 7.22 -12.54
C ARG A 238 -7.07 6.76 -11.56
N GLU A 239 -7.56 5.54 -11.71
CA GLU A 239 -8.55 4.94 -10.81
C GLU A 239 -7.98 4.69 -9.41
N ALA A 240 -6.76 4.17 -9.32
CA ALA A 240 -6.06 4.03 -8.04
C ALA A 240 -5.94 5.39 -7.35
N LYS A 241 -5.52 6.45 -8.07
CA LYS A 241 -5.46 7.83 -7.56
C LYS A 241 -6.78 8.26 -6.95
N ALA A 242 -7.87 8.14 -7.73
CA ALA A 242 -9.18 8.61 -7.33
C ALA A 242 -9.68 7.88 -6.08
N THR A 243 -9.46 6.56 -6.04
CA THR A 243 -9.86 5.72 -4.92
C THR A 243 -9.08 6.07 -3.65
N ILE A 244 -7.75 6.19 -3.75
CA ILE A 244 -6.87 6.53 -2.63
C ILE A 244 -7.16 7.95 -2.14
N HIS A 245 -7.27 8.92 -3.04
CA HIS A 245 -7.53 10.31 -2.67
C HIS A 245 -8.88 10.47 -1.98
N ARG A 246 -9.91 9.74 -2.41
CA ARG A 246 -11.20 9.68 -1.71
C ARG A 246 -11.03 9.10 -0.30
N LYS A 247 -10.30 7.99 -0.17
CA LYS A 247 -10.09 7.28 1.10
C LYS A 247 -9.20 8.05 2.08
N LYS A 248 -8.25 8.83 1.59
CA LYS A 248 -7.48 9.79 2.41
C LYS A 248 -8.35 10.89 2.99
N ASN A 249 -9.42 11.27 2.27
CA ASN A 249 -10.42 12.21 2.74
C ASN A 249 -11.55 11.51 3.51
N SER A 250 -11.19 10.54 4.36
CA SER A 250 -12.08 9.76 5.21
C SER A 250 -11.33 9.36 6.48
N LEU A 251 -12.02 9.30 7.62
CA LEU A 251 -11.44 8.84 8.89
C LEU A 251 -11.55 7.31 9.07
N GLU A 252 -11.89 6.55 8.03
CA GLU A 252 -12.03 5.09 8.07
C GLU A 252 -10.85 4.40 8.77
N ALA A 253 -9.61 4.75 8.40
CA ALA A 253 -8.41 4.11 8.96
C ALA A 253 -8.28 4.31 10.49
N PHE A 254 -8.74 5.44 11.02
CA PHE A 254 -8.79 5.67 12.46
C PHE A 254 -9.86 4.79 13.12
N TYR A 255 -11.06 4.74 12.57
CA TYR A 255 -12.15 3.90 13.11
C TYR A 255 -11.81 2.41 13.06
N THR A 256 -11.21 1.93 11.98
CA THR A 256 -10.82 0.51 11.85
C THR A 256 -9.66 0.13 12.74
N CYS A 257 -8.80 1.07 13.16
CA CYS A 257 -7.77 0.81 14.16
C CYS A 257 -8.37 0.46 15.52
N TYR A 258 -9.41 1.17 15.95
CA TYR A 258 -10.14 0.84 17.19
C TYR A 258 -10.85 -0.52 17.12
N ILE A 259 -11.26 -0.93 15.91
CA ILE A 259 -11.96 -2.19 15.65
C ILE A 259 -10.99 -3.23 15.05
N SER A 260 -9.68 -3.03 15.19
CA SER A 260 -8.65 -3.81 14.49
C SER A 260 -8.65 -5.29 14.86
N GLU A 261 -8.90 -5.64 16.12
CA GLU A 261 -9.03 -7.05 16.52
C GLU A 261 -10.19 -7.74 15.83
N LEU A 262 -11.35 -7.07 15.75
CA LEU A 262 -12.53 -7.61 15.08
C LEU A 262 -12.25 -7.71 13.58
N ALA A 263 -11.62 -6.69 12.99
CA ALA A 263 -11.22 -6.68 11.59
C ALA A 263 -10.25 -7.84 11.28
N LEU A 264 -9.20 -8.04 12.09
CA LEU A 264 -8.24 -9.14 11.92
C LEU A 264 -8.89 -10.51 12.12
N LYS A 265 -9.75 -10.69 13.13
CA LYS A 265 -10.49 -11.94 13.36
C LYS A 265 -11.44 -12.29 12.21
N ARG A 266 -12.14 -11.31 11.64
CA ARG A 266 -13.12 -11.52 10.55
C ARG A 266 -12.50 -11.58 9.17
N PHE A 267 -11.50 -10.75 8.90
CA PHE A 267 -10.88 -10.66 7.58
C PHE A 267 -9.69 -11.59 7.42
N GLY A 268 -9.00 -11.95 8.51
CA GLY A 268 -7.87 -12.88 8.53
C GLY A 268 -6.68 -12.43 7.68
N ILE A 269 -5.60 -13.21 7.71
CA ILE A 269 -4.52 -13.10 6.72
C ILE A 269 -5.04 -13.68 5.40
N LYS A 270 -5.29 -12.81 4.43
CA LYS A 270 -5.84 -13.18 3.11
C LYS A 270 -4.92 -14.18 2.39
N ALA A 271 -5.47 -14.97 1.47
CA ALA A 271 -4.73 -15.94 0.66
C ALA A 271 -3.57 -15.33 -0.14
N LEU A 272 -3.62 -14.02 -0.37
CA LEU A 272 -2.62 -13.23 -1.08
C LEU A 272 -2.33 -11.95 -0.28
N MET A 273 -1.05 -11.68 -0.08
CA MET A 273 -0.53 -10.40 0.38
C MET A 273 0.53 -9.93 -0.60
N ILE A 274 0.42 -8.68 -1.03
CA ILE A 274 1.37 -8.04 -1.96
C ILE A 274 2.05 -6.92 -1.19
N ASN A 275 3.35 -7.04 -0.97
CA ASN A 275 4.16 -6.03 -0.33
C ASN A 275 5.08 -5.36 -1.36
N CYS A 276 5.23 -4.05 -1.24
CA CYS A 276 5.91 -3.19 -2.19
C CYS A 276 6.91 -2.35 -1.39
N GLN A 277 8.20 -2.69 -1.48
CA GLN A 277 9.25 -2.08 -0.67
C GLN A 277 10.33 -1.47 -1.55
N SER A 278 10.64 -0.18 -1.33
CA SER A 278 11.76 0.48 -1.97
C SER A 278 13.00 0.49 -1.08
N TYR A 279 14.15 0.08 -1.61
CA TYR A 279 15.45 0.15 -0.92
C TYR A 279 16.58 0.33 -1.95
N ILE A 280 17.52 1.26 -1.69
CA ILE A 280 18.68 1.57 -2.56
C ILE A 280 18.27 1.67 -4.04
N ASN A 281 17.36 2.59 -4.38
CA ASN A 281 16.85 2.80 -5.75
C ASN A 281 16.25 1.58 -6.46
N LYS A 282 15.96 0.51 -5.73
CA LYS A 282 15.26 -0.68 -6.22
C LYS A 282 13.90 -0.76 -5.57
N MET A 283 12.93 -1.28 -6.31
CA MET A 283 11.61 -1.61 -5.77
C MET A 283 11.45 -3.12 -5.78
N THR A 284 11.16 -3.72 -4.64
CA THR A 284 10.89 -5.15 -4.51
C THR A 284 9.40 -5.37 -4.31
N ILE A 285 8.79 -6.14 -5.21
CA ILE A 285 7.41 -6.62 -5.08
C ILE A 285 7.48 -8.04 -4.52
N VAL A 286 6.94 -8.25 -3.33
CA VAL A 286 6.92 -9.54 -2.62
C VAL A 286 5.47 -10.03 -2.55
N LEU A 287 5.22 -11.27 -2.98
CA LEU A 287 3.96 -11.96 -2.78
C LEU A 287 4.12 -12.98 -1.66
N SER A 288 3.23 -12.90 -0.67
CA SER A 288 3.03 -13.95 0.32
C SER A 288 1.72 -14.65 0.02
N ILE A 289 1.79 -15.91 -0.39
CA ILE A 289 0.64 -16.65 -0.91
C ILE A 289 0.44 -17.99 -0.21
N ASP A 290 -0.82 -18.40 -0.14
CA ASP A 290 -1.19 -19.79 0.15
C ASP A 290 -1.13 -20.61 -1.15
N GLU A 291 -0.19 -21.55 -1.25
CA GLU A 291 0.01 -22.38 -2.45
C GLU A 291 -1.20 -23.23 -2.81
N SER A 292 -2.04 -23.57 -1.83
CA SER A 292 -3.27 -24.33 -2.09
C SER A 292 -4.34 -23.52 -2.81
N VAL A 293 -4.21 -22.18 -2.82
CA VAL A 293 -5.17 -21.25 -3.42
C VAL A 293 -4.61 -20.66 -4.72
N ILE A 294 -3.33 -20.29 -4.74
CA ILE A 294 -2.67 -19.65 -5.88
C ILE A 294 -1.57 -20.58 -6.39
N PRO A 295 -1.87 -21.44 -7.38
CA PRO A 295 -0.93 -22.48 -7.81
C PRO A 295 0.26 -21.92 -8.61
N ASP A 296 0.10 -20.77 -9.28
CA ASP A 296 1.21 -20.10 -9.98
C ASP A 296 1.42 -18.65 -9.50
N PRO A 297 2.17 -18.46 -8.40
CA PRO A 297 2.50 -17.13 -7.90
C PRO A 297 3.54 -16.41 -8.77
N ARG A 298 4.34 -17.13 -9.57
CA ARG A 298 5.35 -16.52 -10.43
C ARG A 298 4.69 -15.83 -11.60
N GLN A 299 3.69 -16.46 -12.20
CA GLN A 299 2.89 -15.86 -13.27
C GLN A 299 2.19 -14.57 -12.82
N LEU A 300 1.56 -14.56 -11.63
CA LEU A 300 0.98 -13.32 -11.10
C LEU A 300 2.02 -12.21 -10.96
N LEU A 301 3.23 -12.57 -10.52
CA LEU A 301 4.30 -11.61 -10.35
C LEU A 301 4.83 -11.08 -11.68
N ASP A 302 4.96 -11.95 -12.68
CA ASP A 302 5.34 -11.57 -14.03
C ASP A 302 4.25 -10.68 -14.68
N ASP A 303 2.95 -10.94 -14.41
CA ASP A 303 1.83 -10.08 -14.83
C ASP A 303 1.91 -8.68 -14.18
N LEU A 304 2.34 -8.57 -12.93
CA LEU A 304 2.57 -7.28 -12.26
C LEU A 304 3.73 -6.51 -12.92
N VAL A 305 4.84 -7.19 -13.20
CA VAL A 305 6.00 -6.59 -13.86
C VAL A 305 5.64 -6.13 -15.28
N GLN A 306 4.94 -6.98 -16.04
CA GLN A 306 4.52 -6.67 -17.40
C GLN A 306 3.51 -5.51 -17.41
N SER A 307 2.60 -5.45 -16.43
CA SER A 307 1.66 -4.32 -16.29
C SER A 307 2.39 -3.00 -16.02
N LEU A 308 3.42 -3.00 -15.17
CA LEU A 308 4.26 -1.81 -14.95
C LEU A 308 4.95 -1.38 -16.25
N LYS A 309 5.45 -2.34 -17.03
CA LYS A 309 6.08 -2.06 -18.33
C LYS A 309 5.09 -1.40 -19.29
N LEU A 310 3.90 -1.98 -19.48
CA LEU A 310 2.85 -1.42 -20.35
C LEU A 310 2.41 -0.02 -19.92
N ILE A 311 2.29 0.23 -18.62
CA ILE A 311 1.96 1.54 -18.07
C ILE A 311 3.06 2.55 -18.37
N LYS A 312 4.33 2.16 -18.19
CA LYS A 312 5.48 3.02 -18.51
C LYS A 312 5.52 3.33 -20.00
N ASP A 313 5.40 2.31 -20.85
CA ASP A 313 5.48 2.46 -22.31
C ASP A 313 4.37 3.42 -22.78
N ALA A 314 3.15 3.30 -22.24
CA ALA A 314 2.05 4.23 -22.52
C ALA A 314 2.31 5.68 -22.05
N VAL A 315 3.08 5.89 -20.98
CA VAL A 315 3.52 7.23 -20.55
C VAL A 315 4.53 7.82 -21.55
N VAL A 316 5.49 7.01 -21.99
CA VAL A 316 6.54 7.41 -22.93
C VAL A 316 5.96 7.71 -24.33
N GLU A 317 5.14 6.80 -24.86
CA GLU A 317 4.50 6.94 -26.18
C GLU A 317 3.64 8.21 -26.28
N ARG A 318 3.04 8.63 -25.17
CA ARG A 318 2.20 9.84 -25.10
C ARG A 318 2.99 11.11 -24.82
N GLY A 319 4.31 11.04 -24.70
CA GLY A 319 5.16 12.20 -24.42
C GLY A 319 4.85 12.87 -23.08
N LEU A 320 4.37 12.10 -22.10
CA LEU A 320 4.00 12.64 -20.77
C LEU A 320 5.19 12.76 -19.82
N CYS A 321 6.38 12.33 -20.25
CA CYS A 321 7.61 12.53 -19.51
C CYS A 321 8.02 14.01 -19.59
N HIS A 322 8.00 14.70 -18.46
CA HIS A 322 8.68 15.98 -18.34
C HIS A 322 10.16 15.72 -18.05
N GLU A 323 11.06 16.32 -18.82
CA GLU A 323 12.50 16.38 -18.52
C GLU A 323 12.77 17.01 -17.15
#